data_AF-A0A0C9V0A2-F1
#
_entry.id   AF-A0A0C9V0A2-F1
#
_cell.length_a   1.000
_cell.length_b   1.000
_cell.length_c   1.000
_cell.angle_alpha   90.00
_cell.angle_beta   90.00
_cell.angle_gamma   90.00
#
_symmetry.space_group_name_H-M   'P 1'
#
loop_
_entity.id
_entity.type
_entity.pdbx_description
1 polymer ?
#
loop_
_entity_poly.entity_id
_entity_poly.type
_entity_poly.pdbx_seq_one_letter_code
_entity_poly.pdbx_strand_id
1 'polypeptide(L)'
;MHDVLAEPFSATQSFSTGGRPTLAYGLPTLEYLQYTWETFSHLEKFKPVREGLIAGLENLKKWYKRTDNSDAYFICLVLDPTAKMGYVEEQWDADWIEHGKKQLEAVFDCYYEPPALAVAPDASDTVKNTPEIGSPKKRSYAREWMRTSVRGRLLTEQAQRKPHQELEDYLSSLLEENCDDIVRWWGHHQGQYPMLAKIARDYLAIQGSAVASECTFSSAGITGTDRHNRLRPETFEALQVLKSGYRNGFISAETDTDKFVKLWQDEDLEPL
;
A
#
# COMPACT_ATOMS: atom_id res chain seq x y z
N MET A 1 -26.18 26.79 3.03
CA MET A 1 -24.94 26.97 2.26
C MET A 1 -23.74 26.37 2.99
N HIS A 2 -23.47 26.74 4.25
CA HIS A 2 -22.39 26.13 5.04
C HIS A 2 -22.46 24.59 5.09
N ASP A 3 -23.64 24.03 5.42
CA ASP A 3 -23.84 22.56 5.45
C ASP A 3 -23.51 21.88 4.11
N VAL A 4 -23.83 22.53 2.98
CA VAL A 4 -23.57 21.98 1.63
C VAL A 4 -22.08 22.01 1.30
N LEU A 5 -21.35 23.04 1.76
CA LEU A 5 -19.92 23.20 1.52
C LEU A 5 -19.05 22.40 2.51
N ALA A 6 -19.62 21.97 3.64
CA ALA A 6 -18.94 21.11 4.60
C ALA A 6 -18.67 19.71 4.03
N GLU A 7 -19.57 19.17 3.22
CA GLU A 7 -19.41 17.85 2.58
C GLU A 7 -18.18 17.76 1.66
N PRO A 8 -18.01 18.62 0.63
CA PRO A 8 -16.82 18.57 -0.24
C PRO A 8 -15.54 18.92 0.52
N PHE A 9 -15.63 19.72 1.59
CA PHE A 9 -14.48 19.98 2.46
C PHE A 9 -14.03 18.70 3.17
N SER A 10 -14.96 17.97 3.81
CA SER A 10 -14.67 16.69 4.46
C SER A 10 -14.14 15.64 3.48
N ALA A 11 -14.73 15.56 2.28
CA ALA A 11 -14.24 14.68 1.21
C ALA A 11 -12.82 15.04 0.76
N THR A 12 -12.53 16.33 0.57
CA THR A 12 -11.18 16.78 0.19
C THR A 12 -10.17 16.46 1.30
N GLN A 13 -10.59 16.62 2.56
CA GLN A 13 -9.76 16.31 3.71
C GLN A 13 -9.42 14.83 3.79
N SER A 14 -10.36 13.91 3.51
CA SER A 14 -10.10 12.47 3.52
C SER A 14 -9.02 12.08 2.50
N PHE A 15 -9.07 12.64 1.29
CA PHE A 15 -8.05 12.40 0.26
C PHE A 15 -6.68 13.01 0.56
N SER A 16 -6.63 14.03 1.42
CA SER A 16 -5.43 14.84 1.67
C SER A 16 -4.71 14.47 2.98
N THR A 17 -5.18 13.46 3.70
CA THR A 17 -4.51 13.00 4.92
C THR A 17 -3.16 12.34 4.58
N GLY A 18 -2.12 12.73 5.32
CA GLY A 18 -0.81 12.08 5.24
C GLY A 18 -0.71 10.91 6.23
N GLY A 19 -0.13 9.79 5.80
CA GLY A 19 0.19 8.66 6.68
C GLY A 19 -0.78 7.48 6.65
N ARG A 20 -1.80 7.51 5.80
CA ARG A 20 -2.67 6.37 5.51
C ARG A 20 -2.96 6.26 4.02
N PRO A 21 -3.26 5.06 3.48
CA PRO A 21 -3.75 4.92 2.11
C PRO A 21 -5.05 5.70 1.93
N THR A 22 -5.07 6.66 0.99
CA THR A 22 -6.24 7.51 0.76
C THR A 22 -7.06 7.09 -0.46
N LEU A 23 -6.42 6.46 -1.45
CA LEU A 23 -7.10 6.03 -2.68
C LEU A 23 -8.12 4.91 -2.43
N ALA A 24 -7.89 4.04 -1.44
CA ALA A 24 -8.84 3.00 -1.03
C ALA A 24 -10.22 3.57 -0.64
N TYR A 25 -10.22 4.77 -0.05
CA TYR A 25 -11.45 5.50 0.31
C TYR A 25 -11.93 6.46 -0.79
N GLY A 26 -11.25 6.44 -1.95
CA GLY A 26 -11.57 7.17 -3.19
C GLY A 26 -13.04 7.12 -3.55
N LEU A 27 -13.47 5.92 -3.97
CA LEU A 27 -14.81 5.66 -4.45
C LEU A 27 -15.87 5.85 -3.35
N PRO A 28 -15.73 5.26 -2.14
CA PRO A 28 -16.73 5.47 -1.08
C PRO A 28 -16.93 6.95 -0.72
N THR A 29 -15.86 7.75 -0.71
CA THR A 29 -15.97 9.19 -0.42
C THR A 29 -16.76 9.92 -1.51
N LEU A 30 -16.50 9.60 -2.79
CA LEU A 30 -17.23 10.22 -3.91
C LEU A 30 -18.70 9.78 -3.94
N GLU A 31 -18.98 8.50 -3.70
CA GLU A 31 -20.34 7.95 -3.64
C GLU A 31 -21.13 8.56 -2.48
N TYR A 32 -20.53 8.69 -1.30
CA TYR A 32 -21.17 9.34 -0.15
C TYR A 32 -21.42 10.83 -0.39
N LEU A 33 -20.47 11.54 -1.01
CA LEU A 33 -20.67 12.93 -1.40
C LEU A 33 -21.81 13.08 -2.42
N GLN A 34 -21.93 12.15 -3.37
CA GLN A 34 -23.03 12.14 -4.32
C GLN A 34 -24.36 11.92 -3.61
N TYR A 35 -24.44 10.90 -2.76
CA TYR A 35 -25.64 10.58 -1.99
C TYR A 35 -26.13 11.75 -1.12
N THR A 36 -25.21 12.41 -0.40
CA THR A 36 -25.54 13.55 0.46
C THR A 36 -26.05 14.75 -0.34
N TRP A 37 -25.40 15.08 -1.46
CA TRP A 37 -25.83 16.18 -2.34
C TRP A 37 -27.15 15.89 -3.06
N GLU A 38 -27.39 14.66 -3.49
CA GLU A 38 -28.69 14.23 -4.04
C GLU A 38 -29.78 14.40 -2.99
N THR A 39 -29.53 13.93 -1.76
CA THR A 39 -30.45 14.12 -0.62
C THR A 39 -30.73 15.60 -0.37
N PHE A 40 -29.69 16.44 -0.32
CA PHE A 40 -29.86 17.88 -0.13
C PHE A 40 -30.67 18.54 -1.23
N SER A 41 -30.54 18.09 -2.48
CA SER A 41 -31.27 18.65 -3.62
C SER A 41 -32.80 18.53 -3.46
N HIS A 42 -33.27 17.50 -2.75
CA HIS A 42 -34.68 17.22 -2.52
C HIS A 42 -35.26 17.97 -1.30
N LEU A 43 -34.44 18.44 -0.37
CA LEU A 43 -34.91 19.13 0.83
C LEU A 43 -35.26 20.59 0.55
N GLU A 44 -36.40 21.05 1.06
CA GLU A 44 -36.87 22.43 0.84
C GLU A 44 -35.91 23.47 1.45
N LYS A 45 -35.22 23.11 2.54
CA LYS A 45 -34.17 23.94 3.19
C LYS A 45 -33.08 24.38 2.21
N PHE A 46 -32.74 23.55 1.22
CA PHE A 46 -31.63 23.79 0.29
C PHE A 46 -32.10 24.32 -1.08
N LYS A 47 -33.39 24.63 -1.25
CA LYS A 47 -33.93 25.22 -2.48
C LYS A 47 -33.15 26.45 -2.99
N PRO A 48 -32.67 27.39 -2.15
CA PRO A 48 -31.89 28.54 -2.62
C PRO A 48 -30.54 28.18 -3.26
N VAL A 49 -30.00 26.98 -3.00
CA VAL A 49 -28.70 26.52 -3.52
C VAL A 49 -28.84 25.30 -4.44
N ARG A 50 -30.08 24.95 -4.82
CA ARG A 50 -30.39 23.74 -5.59
C ARG A 50 -29.72 23.71 -6.96
N GLU A 51 -29.67 24.84 -7.66
CA GLU A 51 -29.00 24.94 -8.96
C GLU A 51 -27.50 24.61 -8.83
N GLY A 52 -26.85 25.14 -7.78
CA GLY A 52 -25.45 24.82 -7.48
C GLY A 52 -25.23 23.35 -7.12
N LEU A 53 -26.16 22.73 -6.38
CA LEU A 53 -26.12 21.30 -6.09
C LEU A 53 -26.23 20.45 -7.35
N ILE A 54 -27.15 20.78 -8.26
CA ILE A 54 -27.32 20.06 -9.53
C ILE A 54 -26.05 20.17 -10.38
N ALA A 55 -25.50 21.38 -10.55
CA ALA A 55 -24.25 21.57 -11.28
C ALA A 55 -23.06 20.84 -10.61
N GLY A 56 -23.02 20.82 -9.28
CA GLY A 56 -22.04 20.08 -8.50
C GLY A 56 -22.14 18.57 -8.74
N LEU A 57 -23.35 18.01 -8.72
CA LEU A 57 -23.63 16.59 -8.99
C LEU A 57 -23.26 16.20 -10.42
N GLU A 58 -23.54 17.05 -11.41
CA GLU A 58 -23.12 16.83 -12.80
C GLU A 58 -21.59 16.78 -12.93
N ASN A 59 -20.90 17.70 -12.25
CA ASN A 59 -19.44 17.69 -12.20
C ASN A 59 -18.91 16.44 -11.48
N LEU A 60 -19.51 16.05 -10.35
CA LEU A 60 -19.13 14.86 -9.61
C LEU A 60 -19.28 13.60 -10.47
N LYS A 61 -20.40 13.44 -11.18
CA LYS A 61 -20.62 12.33 -12.13
C LYS A 61 -19.56 12.28 -13.23
N LYS A 62 -19.12 13.43 -13.74
CA LYS A 62 -18.04 13.51 -14.75
C LYS A 62 -16.72 12.98 -14.19
N TRP A 63 -16.37 13.31 -12.94
CA TRP A 63 -15.11 12.89 -12.33
C TRP A 63 -15.17 11.47 -11.80
N TYR A 64 -16.33 11.02 -11.30
CA TYR A 64 -16.57 9.63 -10.96
C TYR A 64 -16.31 8.74 -12.18
N LYS A 65 -16.87 9.03 -13.35
CA LYS A 65 -16.58 8.28 -14.60
C LYS A 65 -15.11 8.23 -15.01
N ARG A 66 -14.25 9.10 -14.46
CA ARG A 66 -12.81 9.06 -14.75
C ARG A 66 -12.07 8.07 -13.88
N THR A 67 -12.62 7.64 -12.75
CA THR A 67 -12.03 6.58 -11.93
C THR A 67 -11.98 5.27 -12.70
N ASP A 68 -12.97 5.01 -13.57
CA ASP A 68 -13.03 3.85 -14.48
C ASP A 68 -11.82 3.72 -15.43
N ASN A 69 -11.07 4.81 -15.65
CA ASN A 69 -9.85 4.77 -16.48
C ASN A 69 -8.66 4.12 -15.76
N SER A 70 -8.80 3.78 -14.48
CA SER A 70 -7.74 3.17 -13.68
C SER A 70 -8.31 2.06 -12.80
N ASP A 71 -7.65 0.91 -12.87
CA ASP A 71 -7.80 -0.23 -11.97
C ASP A 71 -7.46 0.09 -10.50
N ALA A 72 -6.69 1.15 -10.25
CA ALA A 72 -6.15 1.46 -8.93
C ALA A 72 -7.22 1.73 -7.87
N TYR A 73 -8.35 2.35 -8.24
CA TYR A 73 -9.43 2.62 -7.29
C TYR A 73 -10.07 1.32 -6.79
N PHE A 74 -10.42 0.41 -7.70
CA PHE A 74 -11.00 -0.88 -7.36
C PHE A 74 -10.02 -1.74 -6.57
N ILE A 75 -8.77 -1.82 -7.03
CA ILE A 75 -7.74 -2.64 -6.39
C ILE A 75 -7.45 -2.13 -4.98
N CYS A 76 -7.28 -0.82 -4.77
CA CYS A 76 -7.05 -0.27 -3.43
C CYS A 76 -8.23 -0.54 -2.48
N LEU A 77 -9.46 -0.45 -2.98
CA LEU A 77 -10.67 -0.74 -2.20
C LEU A 77 -10.72 -2.21 -1.75
N VAL A 78 -10.43 -3.15 -2.67
CA VAL A 78 -10.44 -4.59 -2.36
C VAL A 78 -9.27 -4.99 -1.46
N LEU A 79 -8.14 -4.28 -1.52
CA LEU A 79 -6.99 -4.49 -0.65
C LEU A 79 -7.19 -3.96 0.78
N ASP A 80 -8.27 -3.23 1.07
CA ASP A 80 -8.67 -2.92 2.43
C ASP A 80 -9.30 -4.17 3.07
N PRO A 81 -8.70 -4.75 4.12
CA PRO A 81 -9.20 -5.99 4.73
C PRO A 81 -10.52 -5.80 5.49
N THR A 82 -10.94 -4.57 5.76
CA THR A 82 -12.24 -4.26 6.41
C THR A 82 -13.40 -4.22 5.42
N ALA A 83 -13.12 -3.96 4.15
CA ALA A 83 -14.12 -3.83 3.10
C ALA A 83 -14.08 -5.01 2.10
N LYS A 84 -12.88 -5.35 1.60
CA LYS A 84 -12.63 -6.34 0.54
C LYS A 84 -13.67 -6.25 -0.58
N MET A 85 -14.33 -7.38 -0.88
CA MET A 85 -15.43 -7.45 -1.83
C MET A 85 -16.78 -7.04 -1.22
N GLY A 86 -16.91 -7.03 0.11
CA GLY A 86 -18.18 -6.80 0.79
C GLY A 86 -18.80 -5.45 0.43
N TYR A 87 -17.98 -4.40 0.32
CA TYR A 87 -18.46 -3.08 -0.11
C TYR A 87 -19.03 -3.13 -1.54
N VAL A 88 -18.27 -3.65 -2.50
CA VAL A 88 -18.69 -3.63 -3.91
C VAL A 88 -19.84 -4.62 -4.18
N GLU A 89 -19.91 -5.72 -3.45
CA GLU A 89 -21.02 -6.68 -3.55
C GLU A 89 -22.34 -6.12 -3.04
N GLU A 90 -22.31 -5.18 -2.09
CA GLU A 90 -23.50 -4.48 -1.60
C GLU A 90 -23.88 -3.25 -2.44
N GLN A 91 -22.90 -2.55 -3.01
CA GLN A 91 -23.12 -1.25 -3.66
C GLN A 91 -23.19 -1.32 -5.19
N TRP A 92 -22.59 -2.33 -5.83
CA TRP A 92 -22.36 -2.33 -7.29
C TRP A 92 -23.09 -3.47 -8.00
N ASP A 93 -23.37 -3.26 -9.29
CA ASP A 93 -23.91 -4.30 -10.16
C ASP A 93 -22.85 -5.35 -10.51
N ALA A 94 -23.30 -6.58 -10.79
CA ALA A 94 -22.44 -7.73 -11.08
C ALA A 94 -21.42 -7.48 -12.21
N ASP A 95 -21.82 -6.77 -13.27
CA ASP A 95 -20.95 -6.48 -14.42
C ASP A 95 -19.71 -5.66 -14.02
N TRP A 96 -19.87 -4.71 -13.11
CA TRP A 96 -18.77 -3.87 -12.61
C TRP A 96 -17.85 -4.66 -11.68
N ILE A 97 -18.43 -5.51 -10.84
CA ILE A 97 -17.67 -6.40 -9.96
C ILE A 97 -16.82 -7.37 -10.80
N GLU A 98 -17.41 -7.97 -11.84
CA GLU A 98 -16.69 -8.88 -12.73
C GLU A 98 -15.56 -8.16 -13.48
N HIS A 99 -15.81 -6.95 -13.98
CA HIS A 99 -14.78 -6.15 -14.63
C HIS A 99 -13.61 -5.84 -13.69
N GLY A 100 -13.89 -5.38 -12.47
CA GLY A 100 -12.87 -5.10 -11.47
C GLY A 100 -12.07 -6.34 -11.05
N LYS A 101 -12.75 -7.47 -10.83
CA LYS A 101 -12.08 -8.76 -10.52
C LYS A 101 -11.10 -9.15 -11.61
N LYS A 102 -11.51 -9.04 -12.88
CA LYS A 102 -10.63 -9.34 -14.02
C LYS A 102 -9.40 -8.44 -14.07
N GLN A 103 -9.54 -7.15 -13.73
CA GLN A 103 -8.40 -6.24 -13.64
C GLN A 103 -7.46 -6.64 -12.49
N LEU A 104 -8.01 -6.98 -11.32
CA LEU A 104 -7.21 -7.44 -10.17
C LEU A 104 -6.46 -8.74 -10.48
N GLU A 105 -7.10 -9.70 -11.14
CA GLU A 105 -6.45 -10.94 -11.60
C GLU A 105 -5.33 -10.67 -12.59
N ALA A 106 -5.55 -9.79 -13.57
CA ALA A 106 -4.52 -9.42 -14.54
C ALA A 106 -3.31 -8.74 -13.87
N VAL A 107 -3.55 -7.87 -12.90
CA VAL A 107 -2.48 -7.26 -12.10
C VAL A 107 -1.77 -8.33 -11.27
N PHE A 108 -2.51 -9.23 -10.63
CA PHE A 108 -1.92 -10.33 -9.87
C PHE A 108 -0.99 -11.18 -10.75
N ASP A 109 -1.40 -11.51 -11.97
CA ASP A 109 -0.60 -12.25 -12.94
C ASP A 109 0.68 -11.52 -13.34
N CYS A 110 0.64 -10.19 -13.47
CA CYS A 110 1.83 -9.37 -13.75
C CYS A 110 2.87 -9.42 -12.61
N TYR A 111 2.41 -9.55 -11.37
CA TYR A 111 3.30 -9.69 -10.21
C TYR A 111 3.73 -11.14 -9.99
N TYR A 112 2.93 -12.10 -10.44
CA TYR A 112 3.15 -13.52 -10.17
C TYR A 112 4.47 -14.01 -10.76
N GLU A 113 5.39 -14.36 -9.87
CA GLU A 113 6.63 -15.03 -10.21
C GLU A 113 6.44 -16.53 -9.95
N PRO A 114 6.46 -17.38 -10.99
CA PRO A 114 6.43 -18.81 -10.79
C PRO A 114 7.58 -19.21 -9.86
N PRO A 115 7.37 -20.14 -8.92
CA PRO A 115 8.47 -20.70 -8.16
C PRO A 115 9.52 -21.16 -9.17
N ALA A 116 10.75 -20.64 -9.07
CA ALA A 116 11.84 -21.07 -9.93
C ALA A 116 11.86 -22.59 -9.86
N LEU A 117 11.50 -23.25 -10.97
CA LEU A 117 11.50 -24.69 -11.08
C LEU A 117 12.85 -25.11 -10.51
N ALA A 118 12.82 -25.83 -9.38
CA ALA A 118 14.03 -26.34 -8.78
C ALA A 118 14.77 -27.01 -9.92
N VAL A 119 15.91 -26.43 -10.33
CA VAL A 119 16.84 -27.06 -11.25
C VAL A 119 17.00 -28.45 -10.66
N ALA A 120 16.45 -29.45 -11.36
CA ALA A 120 16.55 -30.81 -10.92
C ALA A 120 18.04 -31.02 -10.62
N PRO A 121 18.42 -31.41 -9.39
CA PRO A 121 19.79 -31.84 -9.20
C PRO A 121 19.98 -32.94 -10.24
N ASP A 122 20.92 -32.71 -11.14
CA ASP A 122 21.21 -33.58 -12.26
C ASP A 122 21.23 -35.01 -11.73
N ALA A 123 20.55 -35.92 -12.43
CA ALA A 123 20.44 -37.32 -12.04
C ALA A 123 21.80 -38.02 -12.25
N SER A 124 22.81 -37.63 -11.48
CA SER A 124 24.16 -38.19 -11.51
C SER A 124 24.95 -37.93 -10.22
N ASP A 125 24.30 -37.75 -9.07
CA ASP A 125 25.01 -37.79 -7.79
C ASP A 125 24.25 -38.62 -6.76
N THR A 126 24.39 -39.94 -6.88
CA THR A 126 24.24 -40.89 -5.77
C THR A 126 25.37 -40.68 -4.76
N VAL A 127 25.46 -39.47 -4.19
CA VAL A 127 26.29 -39.23 -3.00
C VAL A 127 25.49 -39.70 -1.80
N LYS A 128 25.93 -40.83 -1.24
CA LYS A 128 25.58 -41.27 0.11
C LYS A 128 25.96 -40.15 1.10
N ASN A 129 25.04 -39.24 1.38
CA ASN A 129 25.18 -38.26 2.45
C ASN A 129 24.97 -38.96 3.79
N THR A 130 26.02 -39.64 4.27
CA THR A 130 26.20 -39.91 5.70
C THR A 130 26.51 -38.57 6.35
N PRO A 131 25.75 -38.09 7.34
CA PRO A 131 26.00 -36.78 7.92
C PRO A 131 27.27 -36.86 8.78
N GLU A 132 28.32 -36.14 8.39
CA GLU A 132 29.43 -35.83 9.29
C GLU A 132 28.89 -35.03 10.49
N ILE A 133 29.10 -35.57 11.68
CA ILE A 133 28.68 -34.98 12.95
C ILE A 133 29.66 -33.85 13.29
N GLY A 134 29.52 -32.71 12.61
CA GLY A 134 30.08 -31.44 13.07
C GLY A 134 29.33 -30.98 14.32
N SER A 135 30.06 -30.59 15.36
CA SER A 135 29.52 -30.21 16.67
C SER A 135 28.39 -29.17 16.56
N PRO A 136 27.14 -29.49 16.91
CA PRO A 136 26.01 -28.60 16.69
C PRO A 136 25.99 -27.46 17.72
N LYS A 137 25.81 -26.21 17.26
CA LYS A 137 25.37 -25.12 18.13
C LYS A 137 24.03 -25.52 18.76
N LYS A 138 23.99 -25.66 20.09
CA LYS A 138 22.94 -26.31 20.90
C LYS A 138 21.48 -25.87 20.67
N ARG A 139 21.20 -24.76 19.97
CA ARG A 139 19.84 -24.21 19.81
C ARG A 139 19.06 -24.70 18.58
N SER A 140 19.67 -25.42 17.63
CA SER A 140 19.02 -25.76 16.33
C SER A 140 19.01 -27.25 15.97
N TYR A 141 19.54 -28.14 16.83
CA TYR A 141 19.82 -29.54 16.46
C TYR A 141 18.62 -30.27 15.82
N ALA A 142 17.46 -30.27 16.49
CA ALA A 142 16.26 -30.92 15.95
C ALA A 142 15.55 -30.09 14.86
N ARG A 143 15.69 -28.76 14.89
CA ARG A 143 15.03 -27.85 13.96
C ARG A 143 15.59 -27.95 12.55
N GLU A 144 16.91 -28.12 12.43
CA GLU A 144 17.57 -28.28 11.13
C GLU A 144 17.20 -29.61 10.49
N TRP A 145 17.22 -30.69 11.28
CA TRP A 145 16.81 -32.01 10.81
C TRP A 145 15.34 -32.06 10.38
N MET A 146 14.45 -31.42 11.16
CA MET A 146 13.04 -31.27 10.81
C MET A 146 12.87 -30.51 9.49
N ARG A 147 13.57 -29.38 9.31
CA ARG A 147 13.53 -28.58 8.07
C ARG A 147 13.97 -29.38 6.86
N THR A 148 15.09 -30.08 6.94
CA THR A 148 15.61 -30.90 5.85
C THR A 148 14.65 -32.04 5.50
N SER A 149 14.03 -32.67 6.50
CA SER A 149 13.08 -33.78 6.31
C SER A 149 11.78 -33.35 5.62
N VAL A 150 11.28 -32.13 5.87
CA VAL A 150 10.05 -31.62 5.25
C VAL A 150 10.29 -30.84 3.96
N ARG A 151 11.55 -30.49 3.62
CA ARG A 151 11.89 -29.64 2.48
C ARG A 151 11.38 -30.20 1.15
N GLY A 152 11.47 -31.51 0.93
CA GLY A 152 10.93 -32.15 -0.28
C GLY A 152 9.41 -31.97 -0.40
N ARG A 153 8.67 -32.18 0.70
CA ARG A 153 7.22 -31.96 0.75
C ARG A 153 6.85 -30.49 0.53
N LEU A 154 7.58 -29.57 1.15
CA LEU A 154 7.37 -28.13 0.99
C LEU A 154 7.51 -27.69 -0.48
N LEU A 155 8.54 -28.18 -1.17
CA LEU A 155 8.76 -27.85 -2.59
C LEU A 155 7.64 -28.42 -3.47
N THR A 156 7.18 -29.65 -3.21
CA THR A 156 6.05 -30.25 -3.93
C THR A 156 4.74 -29.48 -3.70
N GLU A 157 4.45 -29.10 -2.45
CA GLU A 157 3.26 -28.31 -2.10
C GLU A 157 3.32 -26.92 -2.75
N GLN A 158 4.50 -26.29 -2.80
CA GLN A 158 4.71 -25.01 -3.49
C GLN A 158 4.53 -25.13 -5.01
N ALA A 159 5.03 -26.20 -5.63
CA ALA A 159 4.88 -26.44 -7.06
C ALA A 159 3.43 -26.77 -7.48
N GLN A 160 2.62 -27.30 -6.56
CA GLN A 160 1.21 -27.62 -6.78
C GLN A 160 0.25 -26.48 -6.46
N ARG A 161 0.74 -25.39 -5.84
CA ARG A 161 -0.10 -24.24 -5.48
C ARG A 161 -0.63 -23.58 -6.75
N LYS A 162 -1.95 -23.37 -6.82
CA LYS A 162 -2.55 -22.66 -7.96
C LYS A 162 -2.11 -21.18 -7.90
N PRO A 163 -1.84 -20.52 -9.04
CA PRO A 163 -1.41 -19.12 -9.07
C PRO A 163 -2.36 -18.20 -8.30
N HIS A 164 -3.67 -18.31 -8.54
CA HIS A 164 -4.69 -17.46 -7.90
C HIS A 164 -5.18 -17.94 -6.54
N GLN A 165 -4.64 -19.05 -6.00
CA GLN A 165 -5.11 -19.57 -4.70
C GLN A 165 -4.93 -18.54 -3.59
N GLU A 166 -3.84 -17.79 -3.60
CA GLU A 166 -3.60 -16.71 -2.63
C GLU A 166 -4.69 -15.62 -2.71
N LEU A 167 -5.08 -15.23 -3.92
CA LEU A 167 -6.13 -14.26 -4.16
C LEU A 167 -7.49 -14.79 -3.69
N GLU A 168 -7.84 -16.02 -4.05
CA GLU A 168 -9.06 -16.69 -3.61
C GLU A 168 -9.12 -16.81 -2.07
N ASP A 169 -8.02 -17.21 -1.43
CA ASP A 169 -7.90 -17.33 0.03
C ASP A 169 -8.12 -15.98 0.74
N TYR A 170 -7.60 -14.89 0.17
CA TYR A 170 -7.81 -13.55 0.71
C TYR A 170 -9.26 -13.08 0.54
N LEU A 171 -9.82 -13.20 -0.66
CA LEU A 171 -11.19 -12.73 -0.96
C LEU A 171 -12.25 -13.54 -0.21
N SER A 172 -12.00 -14.82 0.08
CA SER A 172 -12.91 -15.68 0.84
C SER A 172 -12.75 -15.56 2.37
N SER A 173 -11.69 -14.92 2.85
CA SER A 173 -11.46 -14.74 4.29
C SER A 173 -12.37 -13.65 4.86
N LEU A 174 -12.73 -13.79 6.15
CA LEU A 174 -13.62 -12.86 6.86
C LEU A 174 -13.09 -11.42 6.82
N LEU A 175 -14.01 -10.45 6.82
CA LEU A 175 -13.68 -9.04 6.98
C LEU A 175 -13.08 -8.79 8.36
N GLU A 176 -12.07 -7.93 8.41
CA GLU A 176 -11.50 -7.47 9.67
C GLU A 176 -12.40 -6.41 10.30
N GLU A 177 -12.73 -6.55 11.59
CA GLU A 177 -13.60 -5.59 12.28
C GLU A 177 -12.93 -4.23 12.45
N ASN A 178 -11.60 -4.20 12.65
CA ASN A 178 -10.83 -2.97 12.83
C ASN A 178 -9.45 -3.10 12.18
N CYS A 179 -9.14 -2.18 11.27
CA CYS A 179 -7.81 -2.04 10.67
C CYS A 179 -7.35 -0.57 10.73
N ASP A 180 -6.65 -0.21 11.80
CA ASP A 180 -6.16 1.18 11.98
C ASP A 180 -5.13 1.60 10.92
N ASP A 181 -4.40 0.62 10.36
CA ASP A 181 -3.34 0.81 9.39
C ASP A 181 -3.27 -0.40 8.45
N ILE A 182 -3.86 -0.24 7.27
CA ILE A 182 -3.89 -1.24 6.19
C ILE A 182 -2.48 -1.65 5.78
N VAL A 183 -1.52 -0.72 5.75
CA VAL A 183 -0.14 -1.01 5.33
C VAL A 183 0.56 -1.91 6.35
N ARG A 184 0.38 -1.64 7.64
CA ARG A 184 0.89 -2.53 8.70
C ARG A 184 0.23 -3.90 8.67
N TRP A 185 -1.07 -3.96 8.41
CA TRP A 185 -1.79 -5.22 8.27
C TRP A 185 -1.17 -6.09 7.17
N TRP A 186 -0.92 -5.54 5.98
CA TRP A 186 -0.23 -6.24 4.89
C TRP A 186 1.21 -6.65 5.26
N GLY A 187 1.92 -5.81 6.02
CA GLY A 187 3.24 -6.15 6.56
C GLY A 187 3.24 -7.38 7.47
N HIS A 188 2.21 -7.54 8.31
CA HIS A 188 2.05 -8.72 9.16
C HIS A 188 1.62 -9.96 8.38
N HIS A 189 0.80 -9.80 7.34
CA HIS A 189 0.25 -10.91 6.56
C HIS A 189 1.06 -11.27 5.31
N GLN A 190 2.22 -10.62 5.08
CA GLN A 190 3.09 -10.90 3.93
C GLN A 190 3.54 -12.38 3.86
N GLY A 191 3.62 -13.08 4.99
CA GLY A 191 3.95 -14.52 5.00
C GLY A 191 2.81 -15.41 4.46
N GLN A 192 1.56 -14.98 4.66
CA GLN A 192 0.36 -15.69 4.20
C GLN A 192 0.00 -15.31 2.76
N TYR A 193 0.11 -14.02 2.45
CA TYR A 193 -0.24 -13.41 1.17
C TYR A 193 0.96 -12.64 0.58
N PRO A 194 2.02 -13.34 0.14
CA PRO A 194 3.24 -12.71 -0.34
C PRO A 194 3.04 -11.89 -1.62
N MET A 195 2.17 -12.33 -2.53
CA MET A 195 1.94 -11.64 -3.80
C MET A 195 1.05 -10.42 -3.62
N LEU A 196 -0.07 -10.55 -2.90
CA LEU A 196 -0.95 -9.44 -2.57
C LEU A 196 -0.25 -8.39 -1.71
N ALA A 197 0.64 -8.77 -0.79
CA ALA A 197 1.43 -7.81 -0.03
C ALA A 197 2.44 -7.02 -0.89
N LYS A 198 2.90 -7.57 -2.02
CA LYS A 198 3.69 -6.80 -3.01
C LYS A 198 2.78 -5.78 -3.70
N ILE A 199 1.64 -6.22 -4.23
CA ILE A 199 0.66 -5.35 -4.90
C ILE A 199 0.17 -4.24 -3.97
N ALA A 200 -0.17 -4.57 -2.72
CA ALA A 200 -0.64 -3.63 -1.72
C ALA A 200 0.38 -2.54 -1.39
N ARG A 201 1.68 -2.86 -1.40
CA ARG A 201 2.73 -1.87 -1.20
C ARG A 201 2.78 -0.82 -2.30
N ASP A 202 2.52 -1.23 -3.53
CA ASP A 202 2.60 -0.35 -4.70
C ASP A 202 1.29 0.42 -4.90
N TYR A 203 0.14 -0.25 -4.77
CA TYR A 203 -1.18 0.36 -4.96
C TYR A 203 -1.60 1.25 -3.78
N LEU A 204 -1.42 0.82 -2.52
CA LEU A 204 -1.83 1.62 -1.36
C LEU A 204 -0.94 2.85 -1.13
N ALA A 205 0.23 2.90 -1.77
CA ALA A 205 1.09 4.08 -1.79
C ALA A 205 0.55 5.19 -2.72
N ILE A 206 -0.37 4.86 -3.64
CA ILE A 206 -0.99 5.84 -4.53
C ILE A 206 -1.88 6.77 -3.69
N GLN A 207 -1.62 8.07 -3.78
CA GLN A 207 -2.41 9.08 -3.08
C GLN A 207 -3.65 9.45 -3.89
N GLY A 208 -4.79 9.59 -3.22
CA GLY A 208 -6.04 10.06 -3.83
C GLY A 208 -6.05 11.56 -4.18
N SER A 209 -5.03 12.33 -3.78
CA SER A 209 -4.94 13.77 -4.00
C SER A 209 -3.51 14.23 -4.26
N ALA A 210 -3.36 15.25 -5.10
CA ALA A 210 -2.10 15.96 -5.32
C ALA A 210 -1.73 16.91 -4.16
N VAL A 211 -2.62 17.12 -3.17
CA VAL A 211 -2.39 18.08 -2.08
C VAL A 211 -1.11 17.80 -1.30
N ALA A 212 -0.71 16.54 -1.12
CA ALA A 212 0.54 16.23 -0.43
C ALA A 212 1.78 16.73 -1.18
N SER A 213 1.79 16.64 -2.51
CA SER A 213 2.87 17.19 -3.33
C SER A 213 2.81 18.73 -3.35
N GLU A 214 1.62 19.32 -3.48
CA GLU A 214 1.42 20.78 -3.40
C GLU A 214 1.87 21.38 -2.07
N CYS A 215 1.53 20.74 -0.94
CA CYS A 215 2.00 21.12 0.39
C CYS A 215 3.53 21.07 0.48
N THR A 216 4.14 20.03 -0.11
CA THR A 216 5.60 19.88 -0.15
C THR A 216 6.22 21.02 -0.96
N PHE A 217 5.71 21.30 -2.16
CA PHE A 217 6.19 22.39 -3.02
C PHE A 217 5.97 23.77 -2.42
N SER A 218 4.83 24.03 -1.79
CA SER A 218 4.56 25.28 -1.06
C SER A 218 5.57 25.48 0.07
N SER A 219 5.86 24.43 0.84
CA SER A 219 6.90 24.47 1.88
C SER A 219 8.31 24.60 1.31
N ALA A 220 8.54 24.09 0.10
CA ALA A 220 9.79 24.20 -0.62
C ALA A 220 10.00 25.63 -1.16
N GLY A 221 8.91 26.35 -1.47
CA GLY A 221 8.92 27.77 -1.81
C GLY A 221 9.60 28.63 -0.75
N ILE A 222 9.39 28.33 0.54
CA ILE A 222 10.11 28.99 1.65
C ILE A 222 11.64 28.77 1.53
N THR A 223 12.04 27.55 1.17
CA THR A 223 13.46 27.18 0.99
C THR A 223 14.06 27.83 -0.27
N GLY A 224 13.23 28.07 -1.29
CA GLY A 224 13.60 28.74 -2.54
C GLY A 224 13.39 30.25 -2.58
N THR A 225 13.00 30.90 -1.47
CA THR A 225 12.83 32.37 -1.46
C THR A 225 14.15 33.11 -1.67
N ASP A 226 14.06 34.35 -2.16
CA ASP A 226 15.15 35.21 -2.66
C ASP A 226 16.41 35.34 -1.77
N ARG A 227 16.34 34.94 -0.50
CA ARG A 227 17.47 34.96 0.43
C ARG A 227 18.46 33.79 0.26
N HIS A 228 18.09 32.72 -0.46
CA HIS A 228 18.92 31.51 -0.68
C HIS A 228 19.11 31.19 -2.19
N ASN A 229 19.26 32.22 -3.03
CA ASN A 229 19.16 32.18 -4.50
C ASN A 229 20.25 31.42 -5.30
N ARG A 230 20.96 30.43 -4.74
CA ARG A 230 22.01 29.70 -5.46
C ARG A 230 22.11 28.20 -5.14
N LEU A 231 21.02 27.57 -4.71
CA LEU A 231 21.00 26.11 -4.62
C LEU A 231 20.88 25.51 -6.02
N ARG A 232 21.76 24.56 -6.34
CA ARG A 232 21.60 23.74 -7.55
C ARG A 232 20.37 22.85 -7.40
N PRO A 233 19.68 22.48 -8.49
CA PRO A 233 18.51 21.62 -8.43
C PRO A 233 18.73 20.34 -7.61
N GLU A 234 19.90 19.72 -7.74
CA GLU A 234 20.25 18.49 -7.03
C GLU A 234 20.37 18.69 -5.52
N THR A 235 20.94 19.83 -5.09
CA THR A 235 21.05 20.17 -3.67
C THR A 235 19.69 20.52 -3.08
N PHE A 236 18.84 21.20 -3.85
CA PHE A 236 17.49 21.54 -3.45
C PHE A 236 16.63 20.29 -3.27
N GLU A 237 16.69 19.35 -4.22
CA GLU A 237 16.03 18.04 -4.14
C GLU A 237 16.47 17.28 -2.89
N ALA A 238 17.78 17.12 -2.68
CA ALA A 238 18.32 16.44 -1.51
C ALA A 238 17.85 17.08 -0.19
N LEU A 239 17.77 18.41 -0.12
CA LEU A 239 17.24 19.12 1.04
C LEU A 239 15.75 18.86 1.27
N GLN A 240 14.93 18.81 0.21
CA GLN A 240 13.51 18.48 0.37
C GLN A 240 13.31 17.02 0.83
N VAL A 241 14.08 16.08 0.29
CA VAL A 241 14.07 14.67 0.73
C VAL A 241 14.48 14.56 2.19
N LEU A 242 15.58 15.22 2.59
CA LEU A 242 16.08 15.21 3.97
C LEU A 242 15.06 15.82 4.95
N LYS A 243 14.48 16.98 4.59
CA LYS A 243 13.43 17.64 5.38
C LYS A 243 12.21 16.75 5.55
N SER A 244 11.78 16.07 4.48
CA SER A 244 10.69 15.08 4.53
C SER A 244 11.05 13.90 5.45
N GLY A 245 12.28 13.38 5.33
CA GLY A 245 12.80 12.29 6.16
C GLY A 245 12.78 12.61 7.65
N TYR A 246 13.24 13.80 8.05
CA TYR A 246 13.16 14.26 9.44
C TYR A 246 11.73 14.47 9.91
N ARG A 247 10.88 15.13 9.10
CA ARG A 247 9.49 15.43 9.48
C ARG A 247 8.67 14.18 9.72
N ASN A 248 8.92 13.13 8.95
CA ASN A 248 8.20 11.85 9.03
C ASN A 248 8.88 10.85 9.98
N GLY A 249 10.00 11.23 10.62
CA GLY A 249 10.73 10.36 11.55
C GLY A 249 11.47 9.19 10.89
N PHE A 250 11.61 9.19 9.56
CA PHE A 250 12.44 8.21 8.84
C PHE A 250 13.93 8.41 9.11
N ILE A 251 14.31 9.65 9.43
CA ILE A 251 15.67 10.06 9.78
C ILE A 251 15.58 10.73 11.14
N SER A 252 16.39 10.29 12.10
CA SER A 252 16.54 10.96 13.39
C SER A 252 18.01 11.28 13.61
N ALA A 253 18.27 12.53 13.98
CA ALA A 253 19.62 13.02 14.29
C ALA A 253 20.23 12.24 15.48
N GLU A 254 19.41 11.76 16.41
CA GLU A 254 19.85 10.92 17.54
C GLU A 254 20.32 9.55 17.05
N THR A 255 19.56 8.87 16.18
CA THR A 255 19.96 7.56 15.65
C THR A 255 21.15 7.62 14.70
N ASP A 256 21.35 8.75 13.99
CA ASP A 256 22.50 8.93 13.10
C ASP A 256 23.76 9.30 13.89
N THR A 257 23.64 10.12 14.96
CA THR A 257 24.77 10.40 15.85
C THR A 257 25.28 9.14 16.54
N ASP A 258 24.39 8.22 16.97
CA ASP A 258 24.80 6.92 17.52
C ASP A 258 25.57 6.04 16.52
N LYS A 259 25.25 6.10 15.23
CA LYS A 259 26.00 5.39 14.18
C LYS A 259 27.38 6.03 13.94
N PHE A 260 27.47 7.35 13.95
CA PHE A 260 28.74 8.06 13.82
C PHE A 260 29.62 7.83 15.05
N VAL A 261 29.09 7.94 16.26
CA VAL A 261 29.85 7.68 17.51
C VAL A 261 30.40 6.25 17.54
N LYS A 262 29.66 5.25 17.06
CA LYS A 262 30.18 3.88 16.90
C LYS A 262 31.31 3.77 15.87
N LEU A 263 31.20 4.48 14.74
CA LEU A 263 32.24 4.49 13.71
C LEU A 263 33.56 5.10 14.22
N TRP A 264 33.48 6.11 15.08
CA TRP A 264 34.65 6.73 15.71
C TRP A 264 35.22 5.94 16.89
N GLN A 265 34.43 5.04 17.50
CA GLN A 265 34.91 4.14 18.57
C GLN A 265 35.62 2.89 18.04
N ASP A 266 35.35 2.48 16.79
CA ASP A 266 36.04 1.35 16.13
C ASP A 266 37.39 1.78 15.49
N GLU A 267 37.70 3.08 15.42
CA GLU A 267 38.94 3.63 14.85
C GLU A 267 40.00 4.09 15.87
N ASP A 268 39.84 3.77 17.17
CA ASP A 268 40.84 4.12 18.20
C ASP A 268 42.08 3.18 18.17
N LEU A 269 43.01 3.54 17.28
CA LEU A 269 44.47 3.66 17.44
C LEU A 269 45.22 2.56 18.23
N GLU A 270 45.90 1.66 17.49
CA GLU A 270 47.12 1.01 18.03
C GLU A 270 48.20 2.09 18.25
N PRO A 271 48.77 2.21 19.46
CA PRO A 271 49.85 3.16 19.72
C PRO A 271 51.18 2.63 19.15
N LEU A 272 51.87 3.48 18.39
CA LEU A 272 53.27 3.31 17.98
C LEU A 272 54.21 3.24 19.20
#